data_AF-A0A353RQS9-F1
#
_entry.id   AF-A0A353RQS9-F1
#
_cell.length_a   1.000
_cell.length_b   1.000
_cell.length_c   1.000
_cell.angle_alpha   90.00
_cell.angle_beta   90.00
_cell.angle_gamma   90.00
#
_symmetry.space_group_name_H-M   'P 1'
#
loop_
_entity.id
_entity.type
_entity.pdbx_description
1 polymer ?
#
loop_
_entity_poly.entity_id
_entity_poly.type
_entity_poly.pdbx_seq_one_letter_code
_entity_poly.pdbx_strand_id
1 'polypeptide(L)'
;MRLNLTGKFTYTQESFLDLANKGLVIKTLPVEVKYFPDRKSRVAGSIMKYMFQTSKIIFRAYRDYNPLKFFGLLGLIPFLIGLGLGIFMIVHYVTTGAFSPYIFVAFSAVYLVTLSILLWIVGILADMFVRIRLNQEQLLYAEKKRRYDDRKREADLCH
;
A
#
# COMPACT_ATOMS: atom_id res chain seq x y z
N MET A 1 -6.83 4.24 -25.02
CA MET A 1 -5.86 3.94 -23.93
C MET A 1 -6.15 4.84 -22.74
N ARG A 2 -6.08 4.32 -21.50
CA ARG A 2 -6.45 5.04 -20.26
C ARG A 2 -5.20 5.41 -19.44
N LEU A 3 -4.30 6.27 -19.91
CA LEU A 3 -3.15 6.74 -19.11
C LEU A 3 -3.59 7.95 -18.26
N ASN A 4 -3.61 7.80 -16.94
CA ASN A 4 -3.96 8.88 -15.99
C ASN A 4 -2.81 9.03 -14.98
N LEU A 5 -1.83 9.84 -15.33
CA LEU A 5 -0.68 10.15 -14.48
C LEU A 5 -1.08 11.27 -13.51
N THR A 6 -0.98 11.03 -12.21
CA THR A 6 -1.47 11.96 -11.18
C THR A 6 -0.43 12.29 -10.10
N GLY A 7 0.81 11.83 -10.22
CA GLY A 7 1.81 11.90 -9.15
C GLY A 7 2.98 12.87 -9.39
N LYS A 8 3.68 13.18 -8.29
CA LYS A 8 4.87 14.07 -8.21
C LYS A 8 6.21 13.31 -8.45
N PHE A 9 6.20 12.08 -8.95
CA PHE A 9 7.42 11.28 -9.15
C PHE A 9 7.88 11.28 -10.62
N THR A 10 9.12 10.85 -10.87
CA THR A 10 9.70 10.81 -12.21
C THR A 10 8.81 9.99 -13.15
N TYR A 11 8.36 10.63 -14.24
CA TYR A 11 7.40 10.13 -15.25
C TYR A 11 7.60 8.64 -15.64
N THR A 12 8.85 8.19 -15.67
CA THR A 12 9.22 6.82 -16.04
C THR A 12 8.69 5.78 -15.06
N GLN A 13 8.77 6.01 -13.75
CA GLN A 13 8.32 5.04 -12.75
C GLN A 13 6.79 4.96 -12.69
N GLU A 14 6.10 6.09 -12.83
CA GLU A 14 4.63 6.13 -12.86
C GLU A 14 4.09 5.41 -14.10
N SER A 15 4.70 5.67 -15.26
CA SER A 15 4.34 4.98 -16.50
C SER A 15 4.58 3.48 -16.40
N PHE A 16 5.70 3.06 -15.82
CA PHE A 16 6.01 1.63 -15.66
C PHE A 16 5.01 0.93 -14.73
N LEU A 17 4.68 1.55 -13.60
CA LEU A 17 3.73 1.00 -12.63
C LEU A 17 2.31 0.91 -13.23
N ASP A 18 1.87 1.93 -13.96
CA ASP A 18 0.55 1.94 -14.63
C ASP A 18 0.45 0.88 -15.75
N LEU A 19 1.53 0.71 -16.53
CA LEU A 19 1.62 -0.34 -17.56
C LEU A 19 1.64 -1.74 -16.95
N ALA A 20 2.41 -1.94 -15.87
CA ALA A 20 2.46 -3.20 -15.14
C ALA A 20 1.10 -3.56 -14.50
N ASN A 21 0.42 -2.59 -13.90
CA ASN A 21 -0.90 -2.80 -13.28
C ASN A 21 -1.99 -3.13 -14.31
N LYS A 22 -1.80 -2.76 -15.58
CA LYS A 22 -2.68 -3.11 -16.70
C LYS A 22 -2.34 -4.44 -17.37
N GLY A 23 -1.34 -5.17 -16.87
CA GLY A 23 -0.92 -6.46 -17.42
C GLY A 23 -0.32 -6.37 -18.81
N LEU A 24 0.21 -5.20 -19.21
CA LEU A 24 0.85 -5.03 -20.51
C LEU A 24 2.24 -5.68 -20.50
N VAL A 25 2.59 -6.34 -21.60
CA VAL A 25 3.90 -6.98 -21.76
C VAL A 25 4.96 -5.91 -21.96
N ILE A 26 5.90 -5.82 -21.02
CA ILE A 26 7.03 -4.90 -21.08
C ILE A 26 8.24 -5.65 -21.63
N LYS A 27 8.77 -5.21 -22.78
CA LYS A 27 9.98 -5.79 -23.39
C LYS A 27 11.15 -4.81 -23.27
N THR A 28 12.23 -5.27 -22.66
CA THR A 28 13.47 -4.48 -22.55
C THR A 28 14.31 -4.70 -23.81
N LEU A 29 14.67 -3.61 -24.49
CA LEU A 29 15.63 -3.64 -25.59
C LEU A 29 17.00 -3.18 -25.09
N PRO A 30 18.08 -3.96 -25.32
CA PRO A 30 19.42 -3.52 -25.00
C PRO A 30 19.79 -2.36 -25.93
N VAL A 31 20.18 -1.23 -25.35
CA VAL A 31 20.69 -0.06 -26.08
C VAL A 31 22.10 0.21 -25.57
N GLU A 32 23.09 0.23 -26.46
CA GLU A 32 24.46 0.61 -26.12
C GLU A 32 24.50 2.10 -25.76
N VAL A 33 24.95 2.40 -24.55
CA VAL A 33 25.05 3.77 -24.06
C VAL A 33 26.53 4.17 -24.09
N LYS A 34 26.87 5.24 -24.78
CA LYS A 34 28.23 5.78 -24.79
C LYS A 34 28.51 6.45 -23.45
N TYR A 35 29.39 5.86 -22.64
CA TYR A 35 29.78 6.39 -21.33
C TYR A 35 30.86 7.47 -21.48
N PHE A 36 30.63 8.64 -20.87
CA PHE A 36 31.62 9.72 -20.79
C PHE A 36 32.43 9.59 -19.49
N PRO A 37 33.78 9.68 -19.54
CA PRO A 37 34.66 9.48 -18.36
C PRO A 37 34.44 10.49 -17.23
N ASP A 38 34.09 11.75 -17.53
CA ASP A 38 33.94 12.84 -16.55
C ASP A 38 32.61 12.83 -15.77
N ARG A 39 31.80 11.77 -15.91
CA ARG A 39 30.51 11.67 -15.24
C ARG A 39 30.68 11.32 -13.77
N LYS A 40 30.57 12.31 -12.87
CA LYS A 40 30.29 12.04 -11.45
C LYS A 40 28.95 11.29 -11.30
N SER A 41 29.00 10.07 -10.77
CA SER A 41 27.80 9.28 -10.45
C SER A 41 26.97 9.99 -9.37
N ARG A 42 25.85 10.59 -9.76
CA ARG A 42 24.87 11.19 -8.83
C ARG A 42 24.11 10.14 -8.00
N VAL A 43 24.23 8.85 -8.36
CA VAL A 43 23.55 7.72 -7.71
C VAL A 43 24.38 7.13 -6.57
N ALA A 44 25.70 6.99 -6.76
CA ALA A 44 26.58 6.32 -5.80
C ALA A 44 26.69 7.07 -4.44
N GLY A 45 26.66 8.40 -4.45
CA GLY A 45 26.75 9.20 -3.22
C GLY A 45 25.50 9.15 -2.33
N SER A 46 24.41 8.53 -2.78
CA SER A 46 23.12 8.58 -2.08
C SER A 46 22.40 7.22 -1.98
N ILE A 47 23.11 6.10 -2.12
CA ILE A 47 22.52 4.74 -2.10
C ILE A 47 21.62 4.54 -0.88
N MET A 48 22.05 4.98 0.31
CA MET A 48 21.20 4.93 1.52
C MET A 48 19.96 5.81 1.39
N LYS A 49 20.11 7.07 0.97
CA LYS A 49 18.98 8.00 0.78
C LYS A 49 17.99 7.47 -0.27
N TYR A 50 18.50 6.89 -1.35
CA TYR A 50 17.73 6.27 -2.42
C TYR A 50 17.01 5.01 -1.92
N MET A 51 17.69 4.17 -1.14
CA MET A 51 17.10 2.97 -0.52
C MET A 51 15.95 3.36 0.42
N PHE A 52 16.13 4.33 1.33
CA PHE A 52 15.05 4.80 2.22
C PHE A 52 13.87 5.39 1.45
N GLN A 53 14.13 6.18 0.41
CA GLN A 53 13.06 6.73 -0.44
C GLN A 53 12.30 5.62 -1.17
N THR A 54 13.02 4.67 -1.75
CA THR A 54 12.43 3.54 -2.49
C THR A 54 11.62 2.63 -1.56
N SER A 55 12.14 2.30 -0.38
CA SER A 55 11.40 1.53 0.63
C SER A 55 10.10 2.21 1.05
N LYS A 56 10.11 3.54 1.25
CA LYS A 56 8.90 4.30 1.58
C LYS A 56 7.86 4.25 0.46
N ILE A 57 8.29 4.26 -0.79
CA ILE A 57 7.41 4.14 -1.97
C ILE A 57 6.81 2.74 -2.03
N ILE A 58 7.62 1.69 -1.91
CA ILE A 58 7.15 0.29 -1.91
C ILE A 58 6.15 0.07 -0.77
N PHE A 59 6.47 0.56 0.43
CA PHE A 59 5.61 0.41 1.59
C PHE A 59 4.26 1.12 1.41
N ARG A 60 4.27 2.33 0.84
CA ARG A 60 3.05 3.05 0.49
C ARG A 60 2.25 2.31 -0.57
N ALA A 61 2.89 1.85 -1.64
CA ALA A 61 2.23 1.10 -2.70
C ALA A 61 1.59 -0.17 -2.15
N TYR A 62 2.32 -0.95 -1.35
CA TYR A 62 1.80 -2.19 -0.76
C TYR A 62 0.56 -1.94 0.12
N ARG A 63 0.62 -0.92 0.99
CA ARG A 63 -0.53 -0.49 1.80
C ARG A 63 -1.73 -0.05 0.94
N ASP A 64 -1.47 0.66 -0.16
CA ASP A 64 -2.53 1.22 -1.00
C ASP A 64 -3.16 0.15 -1.92
N TYR A 65 -2.41 -0.90 -2.32
CA TYR A 65 -2.92 -2.00 -3.16
C TYR A 65 -3.60 -3.11 -2.36
N ASN A 66 -3.08 -3.46 -1.18
CA ASN A 66 -3.61 -4.56 -0.35
C ASN A 66 -3.68 -4.14 1.13
N PRO A 67 -4.48 -3.12 1.47
CA PRO A 67 -4.56 -2.59 2.83
C PRO A 67 -4.92 -3.66 3.87
N LEU A 68 -5.87 -4.55 3.57
CA LEU A 68 -6.29 -5.61 4.50
C LEU A 68 -5.13 -6.53 4.88
N LYS A 69 -4.31 -6.97 3.91
CA LYS A 69 -3.14 -7.83 4.17
C LYS A 69 -2.06 -7.09 4.95
N PHE A 70 -1.82 -5.82 4.59
CA PHE A 70 -0.81 -4.99 5.24
C PHE A 70 -1.12 -4.76 6.72
N PHE A 71 -2.30 -4.22 7.03
CA PHE A 71 -2.70 -3.96 8.41
C PHE A 71 -3.01 -5.25 9.18
N GLY A 72 -3.48 -6.29 8.51
CA GLY A 72 -3.65 -7.64 9.07
C GLY A 72 -2.34 -8.19 9.62
N LEU A 73 -1.30 -8.23 8.79
CA LEU A 73 0.04 -8.69 9.19
C LEU A 73 0.66 -7.79 10.27
N LEU A 74 0.49 -6.47 10.13
CA LEU A 74 1.03 -5.49 11.08
C LEU A 74 0.39 -5.62 12.47
N GLY A 75 -0.92 -5.89 12.53
CA GLY A 75 -1.64 -6.14 13.77
C GLY A 75 -1.40 -7.54 14.35
N LEU A 76 -0.96 -8.50 13.55
CA LEU A 76 -0.71 -9.87 14.01
C LEU A 76 0.41 -9.94 15.04
N ILE A 77 1.49 -9.19 14.84
CA ILE A 77 2.65 -9.16 15.75
C ILE A 77 2.25 -8.72 17.17
N PRO A 78 1.68 -7.51 17.38
CA PRO A 78 1.23 -7.10 18.70
C PRO A 78 0.12 -8.00 19.24
N PHE A 79 -0.70 -8.62 18.39
CA PHE A 79 -1.77 -9.52 18.85
C PHE A 79 -1.19 -10.77 19.50
N LEU A 80 -0.22 -11.41 18.85
CA LEU A 80 0.43 -12.61 19.36
C LEU A 80 1.21 -12.32 20.66
N ILE A 81 1.90 -11.19 20.73
CA ILE A 81 2.61 -10.77 21.94
C ILE A 81 1.60 -10.49 23.06
N GLY A 82 0.55 -9.73 22.78
CA GLY A 82 -0.51 -9.41 23.74
C GLY A 82 -1.23 -10.65 24.26
N LEU A 83 -1.52 -11.62 23.38
CA LEU A 83 -2.08 -12.91 23.75
C LEU A 83 -1.13 -13.69 24.66
N GLY A 84 0.15 -13.76 24.33
CA GLY A 84 1.15 -14.44 25.15
C GLY A 84 1.23 -13.86 26.56
N LEU A 85 1.30 -12.54 26.68
CA LEU A 85 1.29 -11.84 27.98
C LEU A 85 -0.03 -12.04 28.74
N GLY A 86 -1.16 -12.06 28.03
CA GLY A 86 -2.47 -12.32 28.62
C GLY A 86 -2.58 -13.74 29.18
N ILE A 87 -2.16 -14.75 28.40
CA ILE A 87 -2.13 -16.15 28.84
C ILE A 87 -1.22 -16.30 30.07
N PHE A 88 -0.02 -15.71 30.03
CA PHE A 88 0.90 -15.71 31.17
C PHE A 88 0.23 -15.16 32.44
N MET A 89 -0.47 -14.03 32.34
CA MET A 89 -1.17 -13.43 33.48
C MET A 89 -2.33 -14.30 33.99
N ILE A 90 -3.08 -14.95 33.10
CA ILE A 90 -4.17 -15.87 33.49
C ILE A 90 -3.60 -17.07 34.27
N VAL A 91 -2.52 -17.68 33.77
CA VAL A 91 -1.86 -18.80 34.45
C VAL A 91 -1.35 -18.37 35.83
N HIS A 92 -0.66 -17.22 35.92
CA HIS A 92 -0.17 -16.67 37.19
C HIS A 92 -1.29 -16.40 38.20
N TYR A 93 -2.43 -15.89 37.72
CA TYR A 93 -3.58 -15.62 38.57
C TYR A 93 -4.18 -16.90 39.14
N VAL A 94 -4.29 -17.97 38.34
CA VAL A 94 -4.80 -19.26 38.80
C VAL A 94 -3.88 -19.93 39.82
N THR A 95 -2.55 -19.78 39.68
CA THR A 95 -1.59 -20.37 40.63
C THR A 95 -1.46 -19.59 41.94
N THR A 96 -1.57 -18.27 41.88
CA THR A 96 -1.21 -17.38 43.01
C THR A 96 -2.43 -16.73 43.67
N GLY A 97 -3.58 -16.73 43.00
CA GLY A 97 -4.80 -16.04 43.43
C GLY A 97 -4.72 -14.51 43.37
N ALA A 98 -3.60 -13.95 42.90
CA ALA A 98 -3.34 -12.52 42.88
C ALA A 98 -2.64 -12.09 41.58
N PHE A 99 -2.95 -10.88 41.10
CA PHE A 99 -2.30 -10.27 39.94
C PHE A 99 -0.94 -9.62 40.27
N SER A 100 -0.63 -9.46 41.55
CA SER A 100 0.66 -8.96 42.01
C SER A 100 1.74 -10.02 41.81
N PRO A 101 2.98 -9.66 41.42
CA PRO A 101 3.50 -8.31 41.17
C PRO A 101 3.36 -7.81 39.71
N TYR A 102 2.78 -8.61 38.81
CA TYR A 102 2.84 -8.39 37.35
C TYR A 102 1.71 -7.55 36.75
N ILE A 103 1.12 -6.62 37.52
CA ILE A 103 -0.01 -5.78 37.06
C ILE A 103 0.30 -5.06 35.74
N PHE A 104 1.52 -4.55 35.55
CA PHE A 104 1.93 -3.89 34.31
C PHE A 104 1.90 -4.83 33.08
N VAL A 105 2.12 -6.13 33.29
CA VAL A 105 2.06 -7.14 32.23
C VAL A 105 0.62 -7.37 31.77
N ALA A 106 -0.36 -7.34 32.69
CA ALA A 106 -1.77 -7.38 32.31
C ALA A 106 -2.17 -6.15 31.49
N PHE A 107 -1.76 -4.95 31.92
CA PHE A 107 -2.06 -3.73 31.17
C PHE A 107 -1.43 -3.72 29.77
N SER A 108 -0.18 -4.18 29.65
CA SER A 108 0.48 -4.26 28.34
C SER A 108 -0.17 -5.30 27.43
N ALA A 109 -0.62 -6.44 27.97
CA ALA A 109 -1.40 -7.44 27.23
C ALA A 109 -2.67 -6.83 26.63
N VAL A 110 -3.49 -6.17 27.46
CA VAL A 110 -4.74 -5.52 27.02
C VAL A 110 -4.45 -4.43 26.00
N TYR A 111 -3.44 -3.59 26.24
CA TYR A 111 -3.05 -2.54 25.31
C TYR A 111 -2.65 -3.08 23.94
N LEU A 112 -1.80 -4.12 23.90
CA LEU A 112 -1.32 -4.72 22.66
C LEU A 112 -2.44 -5.41 21.88
N VAL A 113 -3.33 -6.15 22.56
CA VAL A 113 -4.50 -6.75 21.92
C VAL A 113 -5.42 -5.67 21.34
N THR A 114 -5.71 -4.61 22.11
CA THR A 114 -6.54 -3.49 21.66
C THR A 114 -5.93 -2.79 20.45
N LEU A 115 -4.63 -2.50 20.48
CA LEU A 115 -3.89 -1.90 19.36
C LEU A 115 -4.00 -2.75 18.09
N SER A 116 -3.93 -4.07 18.23
CA SER A 116 -4.05 -5.01 17.10
C SER A 116 -5.43 -4.97 16.46
N ILE A 117 -6.48 -4.95 17.29
CA ILE A 117 -7.86 -4.82 16.82
C ILE A 117 -8.05 -3.49 16.08
N LEU A 118 -7.52 -2.39 16.61
CA LEU A 118 -7.58 -1.08 15.95
C LEU A 118 -6.89 -1.11 14.58
N LEU A 119 -5.71 -1.74 14.49
CA LEU A 119 -5.01 -1.90 13.20
C LEU A 119 -5.85 -2.68 12.19
N TRP A 120 -6.51 -3.77 12.62
CA TRP A 120 -7.38 -4.54 11.74
C TRP A 120 -8.62 -3.76 11.28
N ILE A 121 -9.24 -2.97 12.17
CA ILE A 121 -10.34 -2.06 11.81
C ILE A 121 -9.87 -1.06 10.75
N VAL A 122 -8.71 -0.43 10.95
CA VAL A 122 -8.12 0.48 9.95
C VAL A 122 -7.84 -0.23 8.63
N GLY A 123 -7.39 -1.49 8.68
CA GLY A 123 -7.20 -2.33 7.49
C GLY A 123 -8.48 -2.53 6.68
N ILE A 124 -9.58 -2.84 7.36
CA ILE A 124 -10.91 -3.01 6.73
C ILE A 124 -11.39 -1.68 6.13
N LEU A 125 -11.26 -0.58 6.87
CA LEU A 125 -11.67 0.75 6.39
C LEU A 125 -10.86 1.16 5.14
N ALA A 126 -9.55 0.97 5.16
CA ALA A 126 -8.69 1.26 4.02
C ALA A 126 -9.05 0.41 2.79
N ASP A 127 -9.38 -0.86 2.98
CA ASP A 127 -9.84 -1.76 1.92
C ASP A 127 -11.19 -1.33 1.32
N MET A 128 -12.12 -0.85 2.16
CA MET A 128 -13.35 -0.22 1.68
C MET A 128 -13.08 1.05 0.87
N PHE A 129 -12.16 1.91 1.30
CA PHE A 129 -11.80 3.11 0.55
C PHE A 129 -11.21 2.79 -0.83
N VAL A 130 -10.38 1.74 -0.94
CA VAL A 130 -9.86 1.27 -2.24
C VAL A 130 -11.01 0.85 -3.16
N ARG A 131 -11.98 0.06 -2.66
CA ARG A 131 -13.17 -0.31 -3.43
C ARG A 131 -13.98 0.90 -3.89
N ILE A 132 -14.20 1.86 -3.01
CA ILE A 132 -14.94 3.10 -3.34
C ILE A 132 -14.22 3.85 -4.47
N ARG A 133 -12.89 4.01 -4.37
CA ARG A 133 -12.08 4.67 -5.40
C ARG A 133 -12.17 3.96 -6.75
N LEU A 134 -12.08 2.63 -6.77
CA LEU A 134 -12.19 1.84 -8.01
C LEU A 134 -13.57 1.97 -8.64
N ASN A 135 -14.63 1.96 -7.82
CA ASN A 135 -16.00 2.15 -8.31
C ASN A 135 -16.20 3.54 -8.92
N GLN A 136 -15.66 4.58 -8.28
CA GLN A 136 -15.67 5.95 -8.82
C GLN A 136 -14.92 6.06 -10.15
N GLU A 137 -13.79 5.37 -10.29
CA GLU A 137 -13.04 5.35 -11.54
C GLU A 137 -13.81 4.66 -12.67
N GLN A 138 -14.51 3.56 -12.36
CA GLN A 138 -15.38 2.87 -13.32
C GLN A 138 -16.55 3.75 -13.76
N LEU A 139 -17.20 4.44 -12.82
CA LEU A 139 -18.29 5.37 -13.11
C LEU A 139 -17.83 6.51 -14.03
N LEU A 140 -16.70 7.15 -13.69
CA LEU A 140 -16.12 8.22 -14.50
C LEU A 140 -15.78 7.75 -15.92
N TYR A 141 -15.32 6.51 -16.06
CA TYR A 141 -15.02 5.95 -17.37
C TYR A 141 -16.26 5.65 -18.20
N ALA A 142 -17.29 5.07 -17.59
CA ALA A 142 -18.57 4.85 -18.26
C ALA A 142 -19.14 6.17 -18.80
N GLU A 143 -19.06 7.24 -18.00
CA GLU A 143 -19.51 8.57 -18.39
C GLU A 143 -18.68 9.17 -19.54
N LYS A 144 -17.34 9.07 -19.47
CA LYS A 144 -16.46 9.53 -20.56
C LYS A 144 -16.69 8.76 -21.85
N LYS A 145 -16.92 7.45 -21.78
CA LYS A 145 -17.22 6.61 -22.95
C LYS A 145 -18.53 7.04 -23.59
N ARG A 146 -19.59 7.23 -22.78
CA ARG A 146 -20.89 7.70 -23.26
C ARG A 146 -20.79 9.04 -23.99
N ARG A 147 -20.10 10.03 -23.41
CA ARG A 147 -19.85 11.33 -24.06
C ARG A 147 -19.04 11.24 -25.37
N TYR A 148 -18.18 10.24 -25.49
CA TYR A 148 -17.43 10.02 -26.73
C TYR A 148 -18.32 9.39 -27.81
N ASP A 149 -19.11 8.39 -27.43
CA ASP A 149 -20.06 7.74 -28.33
C ASP A 149 -21.14 8.72 -28.82
N ASP A 150 -21.63 9.61 -27.94
CA ASP A 150 -22.58 10.68 -28.30
C ASP A 150 -21.96 11.66 -29.32
N ARG A 151 -20.73 12.13 -29.08
CA ARG A 151 -20.01 13.00 -30.03
C ARG A 151 -19.74 12.33 -31.37
N LYS A 152 -19.46 11.02 -31.37
CA LYS A 152 -19.26 10.26 -32.60
C LYS A 152 -20.57 10.19 -33.41
N ARG A 153 -21.69 9.90 -32.75
CA ARG A 153 -23.03 9.90 -33.40
C ARG A 153 -23.37 11.25 -34.00
N GLU A 154 -23.10 12.35 -33.29
CA GLU A 154 -23.31 13.71 -33.82
C GLU A 154 -22.45 13.99 -35.07
N ALA A 155 -21.19 13.54 -35.08
CA ALA A 155 -20.31 13.68 -36.25
C ALA A 155 -20.78 12.84 -37.44
N ASP A 156 -21.26 11.61 -37.20
CA ASP A 156 -21.79 10.72 -38.22
C ASP A 156 -23.12 11.24 -38.83
N LEU A 157 -23.88 12.08 -38.10
CA LEU A 157 -25.11 12.73 -38.57
C LEU A 157 -24.88 13.99 -39.43
N CYS A 158 -23.67 14.57 -39.37
CA CYS A 158 -23.29 15.75 -40.16
C CYS A 158 -22.65 15.40 -41.52
N HIS A 159 -22.50 14.12 -41.83
CA HIS A 159 -21.99 13.58 -43.10
C HIS A 159 -23.08 12.82 -43.85
#